data_AF-A0A4V3V874-F1
#
_entry.id   AF-A0A4V3V874-F1
#
_cell.length_a   1.000
_cell.length_b   1.000
_cell.length_c   1.000
_cell.angle_alpha   90.00
_cell.angle_beta   90.00
_cell.angle_gamma   90.00
#
_symmetry.space_group_name_H-M   'P 1'
#
loop_
_entity.id
_entity.type
_entity.pdbx_description
1 polymer ?
#
loop_
_entity_poly.entity_id
_entity_poly.type
_entity_poly.pdbx_seq_one_letter_code
_entity_poly.pdbx_strand_id
1 'polypeptide(L)'
;MKQIICTTLFFVLFLVLHTLVSWLFPFLFYLWYVVWPVIVLVSLLVCKFIYNWLERQEKRYLPPKRQATVFFSLVFVAISIFGLQYWNSFQEKSLKDVLDRYSYPKEISIDTYSYPKEISMNTPMDSWKTRDSQTISELMEFLSQYKVKKTRKESEFYISETTYEIMWKNEKGLNGPAMVMIKIGENDIWINWEDHYNVLNAPVDMGWIKSYSSKD
;
A
#
# COMPACT_ATOMS: atom_id res chain seq x y z
N MET A 1 -31.63 1.99 21.42
CA MET A 1 -30.91 3.18 20.89
C MET A 1 -29.49 3.31 21.47
N LYS A 2 -29.30 3.32 22.80
CA LYS A 2 -27.97 3.41 23.44
C LYS A 2 -26.98 2.31 23.00
N GLN A 3 -27.42 1.06 22.92
CA GLN A 3 -26.60 -0.05 22.43
C GLN A 3 -26.18 0.13 20.96
N ILE A 4 -27.10 0.54 20.10
CA ILE A 4 -26.82 0.79 18.66
C ILE A 4 -25.75 1.87 18.51
N ILE A 5 -25.90 2.99 19.22
CA ILE A 5 -24.91 4.10 19.20
C ILE A 5 -23.53 3.61 19.64
N CYS A 6 -23.46 2.81 20.72
CA CYS A 6 -22.21 2.31 21.26
C CYS A 6 -21.51 1.32 20.29
N THR A 7 -22.28 0.39 19.71
CA THR A 7 -21.77 -0.58 18.74
C THR A 7 -21.26 0.11 17.47
N THR A 8 -21.96 1.13 16.97
CA THR A 8 -21.52 1.80 15.74
C THR A 8 -20.34 2.74 16.01
N LEU A 9 -20.28 3.42 17.16
CA LEU A 9 -19.09 4.18 17.57
C LEU A 9 -17.86 3.27 17.65
N PHE A 10 -18.04 2.06 18.18
CA PHE A 10 -16.98 1.06 18.23
C PHE A 10 -16.49 0.69 16.83
N PHE A 11 -17.40 0.41 15.89
CA PHE A 11 -17.00 0.11 14.52
C PHE A 11 -16.28 1.28 13.82
N VAL A 12 -16.74 2.51 14.00
CA VAL A 12 -16.10 3.70 13.41
C VAL A 12 -14.71 3.90 14.00
N LEU A 13 -14.56 3.85 15.32
CA LEU A 13 -13.26 3.98 15.98
C LEU A 13 -12.32 2.86 15.62
N PHE A 14 -12.84 1.63 15.56
CA PHE A 14 -12.08 0.47 15.12
C PHE A 14 -11.55 0.66 13.71
N LEU A 15 -12.41 1.08 12.76
CA LEU A 15 -12.00 1.34 11.38
C LEU A 15 -10.97 2.48 11.29
N VAL A 16 -11.20 3.60 11.98
CA VAL A 16 -10.27 4.74 11.98
C VAL A 16 -8.92 4.35 12.56
N LEU A 17 -8.89 3.68 13.72
CA LEU A 17 -7.67 3.21 14.35
C LEU A 17 -6.97 2.15 13.50
N HIS A 18 -7.73 1.23 12.89
CA HIS A 18 -7.18 0.25 11.96
C HIS A 18 -6.53 0.92 10.76
N THR A 19 -7.20 1.86 10.09
CA THR A 19 -6.63 2.60 8.96
C THR A 19 -5.42 3.43 9.40
N LEU A 20 -5.49 4.10 10.54
CA LEU A 20 -4.39 4.91 11.07
C LEU A 20 -3.16 4.06 11.42
N VAL A 21 -3.35 2.92 12.08
CA VAL A 21 -2.27 1.96 12.38
C VAL A 21 -1.72 1.34 11.10
N SER A 22 -2.57 0.98 10.15
CA SER A 22 -2.15 0.44 8.84
C SER A 22 -1.32 1.47 8.06
N TRP A 23 -1.68 2.75 8.16
CA TRP A 23 -0.97 3.85 7.50
C TRP A 23 0.33 4.22 8.20
N LEU A 24 0.34 4.32 9.53
CA LEU A 24 1.54 4.64 10.32
C LEU A 24 2.53 3.47 10.38
N PHE A 25 2.03 2.24 10.31
CA PHE A 25 2.81 1.04 10.54
C PHE A 25 2.52 -0.07 9.51
N PRO A 26 2.74 0.17 8.21
CA PRO A 26 2.46 -0.80 7.14
C PRO A 26 3.27 -2.11 7.28
N PHE A 27 4.35 -2.09 8.06
CA PHE A 27 5.23 -3.22 8.33
C PHE A 27 4.76 -4.15 9.46
N LEU A 28 3.72 -3.79 10.23
CA LEU A 28 3.15 -4.65 11.27
C LEU A 28 2.33 -5.83 10.73
N PHE A 29 2.41 -6.11 9.42
CA PHE A 29 1.68 -7.20 8.78
C PHE A 29 1.87 -8.56 9.47
N TYR A 30 3.10 -8.86 9.95
CA TYR A 30 3.37 -10.10 10.71
C TYR A 30 2.89 -10.07 12.16
N LEU A 31 2.66 -8.87 12.71
CA LEU A 31 2.15 -8.66 14.07
C LEU A 31 0.64 -8.36 14.06
N TRP A 32 -0.04 -8.53 12.93
CA TRP A 32 -1.47 -8.21 12.79
C TRP A 32 -2.32 -8.94 13.84
N TYR A 33 -1.95 -10.19 14.17
CA TYR A 33 -2.60 -11.00 15.20
C TYR A 33 -2.47 -10.42 16.63
N VAL A 34 -1.43 -9.62 16.90
CA VAL A 34 -1.21 -8.92 18.18
C VAL A 34 -1.81 -7.51 18.14
N VAL A 35 -1.73 -6.86 16.99
CA VAL A 35 -2.22 -5.49 16.77
C VAL A 35 -3.75 -5.43 16.77
N TRP A 36 -4.44 -6.43 16.20
CA TRP A 36 -5.91 -6.48 16.19
C TRP A 36 -6.56 -6.44 17.58
N PRO A 37 -6.17 -7.32 18.53
CA PRO A 37 -6.68 -7.26 19.89
C PRO A 37 -6.45 -5.92 20.57
N VAL A 38 -5.30 -5.28 20.32
CA VAL A 38 -4.98 -3.95 20.88
C VAL A 38 -5.86 -2.88 20.29
N ILE A 39 -6.05 -2.85 18.96
CA ILE A 39 -6.95 -1.90 18.29
C ILE A 39 -8.40 -2.08 18.80
N VAL A 40 -8.86 -3.33 18.94
CA VAL A 40 -10.19 -3.63 19.49
C VAL A 40 -10.30 -3.12 20.93
N LEU A 41 -9.33 -3.40 21.79
CA LEU A 41 -9.31 -2.95 23.19
C LEU A 41 -9.30 -1.42 23.31
N VAL A 42 -8.45 -0.74 22.54
CA VAL A 42 -8.38 0.73 22.51
C VAL A 42 -9.70 1.30 22.01
N SER A 43 -10.29 0.72 20.96
CA SER A 43 -11.59 1.14 20.44
C SER A 43 -12.69 0.99 21.50
N LEU A 44 -12.71 -0.13 22.24
CA LEU A 44 -13.66 -0.34 23.35
C LEU A 44 -13.45 0.68 24.48
N LEU A 45 -12.20 0.97 24.84
CA LEU A 45 -11.88 1.95 25.89
C LEU A 45 -12.29 3.37 25.49
N VAL A 46 -11.99 3.78 24.26
CA VAL A 46 -12.39 5.09 23.72
C VAL A 46 -13.91 5.17 23.60
N CYS A 47 -14.58 4.12 23.13
CA CYS A 47 -16.04 4.06 23.12
C CYS A 47 -16.64 4.17 24.51
N LYS A 48 -16.12 3.44 25.49
CA LYS A 48 -16.56 3.54 26.88
C LYS A 48 -16.34 4.95 27.43
N PHE A 49 -15.21 5.57 27.11
CA PHE A 49 -14.91 6.94 27.53
C PHE A 49 -15.88 7.95 26.91
N ILE A 50 -16.07 7.90 25.59
CA ILE A 50 -17.00 8.76 24.85
C ILE A 50 -18.44 8.53 25.32
N TYR A 51 -18.84 7.28 25.54
CA TYR A 51 -20.16 6.94 26.06
C TYR A 51 -20.35 7.51 27.46
N ASN A 52 -19.41 7.29 28.38
CA ASN A 52 -19.48 7.83 29.75
C ASN A 52 -19.45 9.37 29.77
N TRP A 53 -18.77 9.98 28.80
CA TRP A 53 -18.76 11.43 28.64
C TRP A 53 -20.11 11.93 28.10
N LEU A 54 -20.65 11.28 27.07
CA LEU A 54 -21.97 11.57 26.51
C LEU A 54 -23.08 11.37 27.54
N GLU A 55 -23.02 10.32 28.36
CA GLU A 55 -23.97 10.05 29.44
C GLU A 55 -23.90 11.12 30.55
N ARG A 56 -22.68 11.57 30.89
CA ARG A 56 -22.49 12.69 31.82
C ARG A 56 -23.03 14.01 31.26
N GLN A 57 -22.93 14.22 29.95
CA GLN A 57 -23.51 15.37 29.26
C GLN A 57 -25.04 15.23 29.08
N GLU A 58 -25.56 14.03 28.86
CA GLU A 58 -26.98 13.71 28.74
C GLU A 58 -27.71 14.01 30.05
N LYS A 59 -27.10 13.71 31.20
CA LYS A 59 -27.63 14.08 32.52
C LYS A 59 -27.65 15.59 32.78
N ARG A 60 -26.97 16.41 31.98
CA ARG A 60 -26.85 17.86 32.21
C ARG A 60 -27.46 18.74 31.11
N TYR A 61 -27.26 18.49 29.81
CA TYR A 61 -27.54 19.52 28.79
C TYR A 61 -27.86 19.08 27.33
N LEU A 62 -27.94 17.79 26.97
CA LEU A 62 -28.13 17.41 25.55
C LEU A 62 -29.41 16.61 25.26
N PRO A 63 -30.41 17.19 24.55
CA PRO A 63 -31.57 16.43 24.08
C PRO A 63 -31.14 15.37 23.05
N PRO A 64 -31.84 14.22 22.98
CA PRO A 64 -31.45 13.05 22.17
C PRO A 64 -31.21 13.36 20.68
N LYS A 65 -31.85 14.41 20.13
CA LYS A 65 -31.63 14.87 18.75
C LYS A 65 -30.17 15.27 18.47
N ARG A 66 -29.46 15.88 19.42
CA ARG A 66 -28.07 16.36 19.23
C ARG A 66 -27.03 15.24 19.31
N GLN A 67 -27.32 14.15 20.02
CA GLN A 67 -26.42 12.99 20.13
C GLN A 67 -26.30 12.26 18.79
N ALA A 68 -27.43 12.06 18.10
CA ALA A 68 -27.45 11.50 16.76
C ALA A 68 -26.63 12.35 15.79
N THR A 69 -26.75 13.70 15.86
CA THR A 69 -25.98 14.61 15.01
C THR A 69 -24.48 14.45 15.16
N VAL A 70 -23.96 14.42 16.39
CA VAL A 70 -22.52 14.24 16.64
C VAL A 70 -22.05 12.88 16.12
N PHE A 71 -22.82 11.83 16.40
CA PHE A 71 -22.51 10.48 15.93
C PHE A 71 -22.43 10.40 14.39
N PHE A 72 -23.47 10.88 13.69
CA PHE A 72 -23.49 10.89 12.22
C PHE A 72 -22.38 11.76 11.63
N SER A 73 -22.00 12.86 12.31
CA SER A 73 -20.88 13.69 11.86
C SER A 73 -19.54 12.94 11.89
N LEU A 74 -19.27 12.15 12.94
CA LEU A 74 -18.03 11.36 13.04
C LEU A 74 -17.99 10.23 12.01
N VAL A 75 -19.10 9.51 11.82
CA VAL A 75 -19.24 8.49 10.78
C VAL A 75 -18.98 9.11 9.40
N PHE A 76 -19.59 10.27 9.12
CA PHE A 76 -19.45 10.97 7.85
C PHE A 76 -17.99 11.39 7.60
N VAL A 77 -17.30 11.93 8.60
CA VAL A 77 -15.88 12.29 8.50
C VAL A 77 -15.02 11.06 8.21
N ALA A 78 -15.24 9.94 8.92
CA ALA A 78 -14.49 8.70 8.69
C ALA A 78 -14.69 8.15 7.27
N ILE A 79 -15.95 8.08 6.79
CA ILE A 79 -16.27 7.67 5.41
C ILE A 79 -15.63 8.62 4.40
N SER A 80 -15.65 9.93 4.67
CA SER A 80 -15.04 10.93 3.78
C SER A 80 -13.52 10.76 3.67
N ILE A 81 -12.82 10.54 4.79
CA ILE A 81 -11.36 10.30 4.78
C ILE A 81 -11.03 9.03 3.99
N PHE A 82 -11.74 7.94 4.24
CA PHE A 82 -11.52 6.68 3.51
C PHE A 82 -11.84 6.83 2.02
N GLY A 83 -12.95 7.50 1.69
CA GLY A 83 -13.35 7.79 0.32
C GLY A 83 -12.31 8.63 -0.42
N LEU A 84 -11.74 9.65 0.24
CA LEU A 84 -10.67 10.48 -0.31
C LEU A 84 -9.37 9.69 -0.52
N GLN A 85 -8.97 8.85 0.44
CA GLN A 85 -7.78 8.00 0.30
C GLN A 85 -7.95 6.97 -0.83
N TYR A 86 -9.11 6.31 -0.86
CA TYR A 86 -9.46 5.37 -1.91
C TYR A 86 -9.46 6.07 -3.28
N TRP A 87 -10.16 7.20 -3.42
CA TRP A 87 -10.15 8.01 -4.64
C TRP A 87 -8.74 8.41 -5.07
N ASN A 88 -7.93 8.89 -4.14
CA ASN A 88 -6.54 9.28 -4.38
C ASN A 88 -5.67 8.09 -4.83
N SER A 89 -5.97 6.86 -4.41
CA SER A 89 -5.21 5.68 -4.84
C SER A 89 -5.41 5.34 -6.32
N PHE A 90 -6.52 5.76 -6.93
CA PHE A 90 -6.84 5.55 -8.35
C PHE A 90 -6.54 6.76 -9.24
N GLN A 91 -5.92 7.81 -8.69
CA GLN A 91 -5.45 8.95 -9.48
C GLN A 91 -4.15 8.62 -10.20
N GLU A 92 -3.88 9.36 -11.27
CA GLU A 92 -2.58 9.39 -11.93
C GLU A 92 -1.52 9.90 -10.94
N LYS A 93 -0.42 9.17 -10.82
CA LYS A 93 0.73 9.51 -9.97
C LYS A 93 2.03 9.22 -10.71
N SER A 94 3.13 9.83 -10.28
CA SER A 94 4.43 9.34 -10.72
C SER A 94 4.70 7.96 -10.13
N LEU A 95 5.41 7.10 -10.85
CA LEU A 95 5.84 5.81 -10.31
C LEU A 95 6.74 6.02 -9.09
N LYS A 96 7.51 7.12 -9.06
CA LYS A 96 8.25 7.56 -7.88
C LYS A 96 7.35 7.73 -6.66
N ASP A 97 6.24 8.47 -6.74
CA ASP A 97 5.32 8.65 -5.60
C ASP A 97 4.73 7.33 -5.09
N VAL A 98 4.57 6.36 -6.00
CA VAL A 98 4.10 5.01 -5.68
C VAL A 98 5.19 4.23 -4.94
N LEU A 99 6.44 4.33 -5.39
CA LEU A 99 7.60 3.65 -4.82
C LEU A 99 8.12 4.31 -3.53
N ASP A 100 7.96 5.61 -3.35
CA ASP A 100 8.36 6.37 -2.15
C ASP A 100 7.56 5.97 -0.90
N ARG A 101 6.45 5.24 -1.08
CA ARG A 101 5.73 4.58 0.02
C ARG A 101 6.53 3.44 0.65
N TYR A 102 7.57 2.96 -0.05
CA TYR A 102 8.52 1.97 0.42
C TYR A 102 9.86 2.66 0.75
N SER A 103 10.58 2.15 1.75
CA SER A 103 11.91 2.66 2.14
C SER A 103 12.93 2.53 1.02
N TYR A 104 13.79 3.53 0.79
CA TYR A 104 14.82 3.55 -0.27
C TYR A 104 15.69 2.26 -0.35
N PRO A 105 16.01 1.74 -1.55
CA PRO A 105 16.74 0.48 -1.70
C PRO A 105 18.16 0.54 -1.18
N LYS A 106 18.58 -0.53 -0.51
CA LYS A 106 20.01 -0.77 -0.21
C LYS A 106 20.65 -1.78 -1.14
N GLU A 107 19.85 -2.68 -1.68
CA GLU A 107 20.26 -3.69 -2.64
C GLU A 107 19.11 -3.88 -3.63
N ILE A 108 19.46 -3.98 -4.90
CA ILE A 108 18.52 -4.29 -5.98
C ILE A 108 19.03 -5.52 -6.69
N SER A 109 18.13 -6.45 -6.99
CA SER A 109 18.37 -7.49 -7.98
C SER A 109 17.34 -7.43 -9.09
N ILE A 110 17.78 -7.64 -10.32
CA ILE A 110 16.93 -7.69 -11.49
C ILE A 110 17.07 -9.08 -12.09
N ASP A 111 15.93 -9.75 -12.21
CA ASP A 111 15.80 -11.03 -12.87
C ASP A 111 14.96 -10.86 -14.14
N THR A 112 15.39 -11.49 -15.23
CA THR A 112 14.66 -11.43 -16.51
C THR A 112 13.79 -12.66 -16.68
N TYR A 113 12.51 -12.47 -17.01
CA TYR A 113 11.59 -13.53 -17.39
C TYR A 113 11.12 -13.33 -18.83
N SER A 114 11.37 -14.30 -19.69
CA SER A 114 10.78 -14.38 -21.04
C SER A 114 9.72 -15.47 -21.06
N TYR A 115 8.53 -15.17 -21.60
CA TYR A 115 7.43 -16.13 -21.80
C TYR A 115 7.17 -16.30 -23.30
N PRO A 116 6.65 -17.45 -23.77
CA PRO A 116 5.97 -18.51 -23.02
C PRO A 116 6.90 -19.48 -22.29
N LYS A 117 6.38 -20.03 -21.18
CA LYS A 117 7.02 -21.00 -20.29
C LYS A 117 7.21 -22.37 -20.96
N GLU A 118 7.89 -22.44 -22.09
CA GLU A 118 8.51 -23.70 -22.58
C GLU A 118 9.89 -23.94 -21.92
N ILE A 119 10.16 -23.17 -20.87
CA ILE A 119 11.44 -23.15 -20.18
C ILE A 119 11.42 -24.22 -19.09
N SER A 120 12.04 -25.34 -19.44
CA SER A 120 12.54 -26.36 -18.53
C SER A 120 13.08 -25.76 -17.22
N MET A 121 12.94 -26.46 -16.10
CA MET A 121 13.45 -26.07 -14.77
C MET A 121 14.98 -25.76 -14.70
N ASN A 122 15.69 -25.80 -15.82
CA ASN A 122 17.15 -25.71 -15.92
C ASN A 122 17.67 -24.51 -16.73
N THR A 123 16.82 -23.60 -17.21
CA THR A 123 17.35 -22.42 -17.91
C THR A 123 17.88 -21.42 -16.88
N PRO A 124 19.17 -21.04 -16.96
CA PRO A 124 19.76 -20.09 -16.03
C PRO A 124 18.98 -18.78 -16.10
N MET A 125 18.44 -18.37 -14.96
CA MET A 125 17.85 -17.05 -14.80
C MET A 125 19.02 -16.08 -14.67
N ASP A 126 19.19 -15.21 -15.66
CA ASP A 126 20.18 -14.15 -15.57
C ASP A 126 19.72 -13.19 -14.47
N SER A 127 20.34 -13.34 -13.30
CA SER A 127 20.11 -12.52 -12.12
C SER A 127 21.26 -11.53 -11.98
N TRP A 128 20.98 -10.24 -12.15
CA TRP A 128 21.93 -9.17 -11.90
C TRP A 128 21.65 -8.54 -10.54
N LYS A 129 22.69 -8.20 -9.77
CA LYS A 129 22.54 -7.65 -8.41
C LYS A 129 23.53 -6.51 -8.17
N THR A 130 23.07 -5.47 -7.51
CA THR A 130 23.92 -4.33 -7.12
C THR A 130 23.59 -3.80 -5.73
N ARG A 131 24.61 -3.24 -5.08
CA ARG A 131 24.50 -2.41 -3.85
C ARG A 131 25.06 -1.01 -4.06
N ASP A 132 25.52 -0.71 -5.28
CA ASP A 132 26.10 0.60 -5.57
C ASP A 132 24.99 1.65 -5.56
N SER A 133 25.18 2.68 -4.71
CA SER A 133 24.15 3.70 -4.50
C SER A 133 23.91 4.56 -5.74
N GLN A 134 24.94 4.78 -6.56
CA GLN A 134 24.79 5.55 -7.79
C GLN A 134 23.94 4.77 -8.79
N THR A 135 24.28 3.50 -8.99
CA THR A 135 23.55 2.57 -9.85
C THR A 135 22.08 2.49 -9.41
N ILE A 136 21.81 2.24 -8.12
CA ILE A 136 20.44 2.25 -7.57
C ILE A 136 19.72 3.58 -7.87
N SER A 137 20.40 4.72 -7.73
CA SER A 137 19.82 6.04 -8.02
C SER A 137 19.47 6.21 -9.50
N GLU A 138 20.30 5.71 -10.43
CA GLU A 138 20.03 5.73 -11.87
C GLU A 138 18.73 4.95 -12.21
N LEU A 139 18.53 3.78 -11.60
CA LEU A 139 17.29 3.02 -11.79
C LEU A 139 16.08 3.75 -11.21
N MET A 140 16.21 4.32 -10.01
CA MET A 140 15.11 5.08 -9.40
C MET A 140 14.76 6.33 -10.22
N GLU A 141 15.77 7.00 -10.79
CA GLU A 141 15.58 8.14 -11.69
C GLU A 141 14.88 7.71 -12.98
N PHE A 142 15.31 6.61 -13.61
CA PHE A 142 14.63 6.03 -14.77
C PHE A 142 13.16 5.72 -14.47
N LEU A 143 12.88 5.01 -13.38
CA LEU A 143 11.51 4.67 -12.97
C LEU A 143 10.67 5.92 -12.67
N SER A 144 11.28 7.00 -12.15
CA SER A 144 10.57 8.23 -11.81
C SER A 144 9.94 8.96 -13.01
N GLN A 145 10.40 8.66 -14.22
CA GLN A 145 9.91 9.27 -15.46
C GLN A 145 8.52 8.76 -15.85
N TYR A 146 8.10 7.61 -15.32
CA TYR A 146 6.82 6.99 -15.68
C TYR A 146 5.68 7.49 -14.81
N LYS A 147 4.53 7.72 -15.45
CA LYS A 147 3.28 8.01 -14.79
C LYS A 147 2.40 6.78 -14.80
N VAL A 148 1.79 6.50 -13.65
CA VAL A 148 1.04 5.28 -13.43
C VAL A 148 -0.33 5.56 -12.83
N LYS A 149 -1.27 4.64 -13.08
CA LYS A 149 -2.60 4.66 -12.47
C LYS A 149 -2.99 3.28 -12.00
N LYS A 150 -3.38 3.17 -10.73
CA LYS A 150 -3.81 1.90 -10.13
C LYS A 150 -5.02 1.36 -10.87
N THR A 151 -5.00 0.08 -11.19
CA THR A 151 -6.12 -0.62 -11.84
C THR A 151 -6.83 -1.51 -10.83
N ARG A 152 -8.14 -1.73 -11.03
CA ARG A 152 -8.91 -2.71 -10.25
C ARG A 152 -8.79 -4.12 -10.80
N LYS A 153 -8.12 -4.30 -11.94
CA LYS A 153 -8.08 -5.60 -12.58
C LYS A 153 -7.13 -6.49 -11.78
N GLU A 154 -7.70 -7.50 -11.12
CA GLU A 154 -7.07 -8.80 -10.82
C GLU A 154 -6.77 -9.58 -12.11
N SER A 155 -6.56 -8.88 -13.24
CA SER A 155 -6.30 -9.55 -14.49
C SER A 155 -5.03 -10.35 -14.30
N GLU A 156 -5.13 -11.65 -14.60
CA GLU A 156 -4.02 -12.49 -14.98
C GLU A 156 -2.98 -11.61 -15.65
N PHE A 157 -1.77 -11.57 -15.09
CA PHE A 157 -0.64 -10.85 -15.65
C PHE A 157 -0.63 -11.17 -17.14
N TYR A 158 -1.04 -10.22 -17.99
CA TYR A 158 -0.96 -10.38 -19.44
C TYR A 158 0.51 -10.20 -19.71
N ILE A 159 1.24 -11.28 -19.48
CA ILE A 159 2.68 -11.33 -19.61
C ILE A 159 3.00 -10.83 -21.02
N SER A 160 3.49 -9.61 -21.12
CA SER A 160 4.23 -9.18 -22.30
C SER A 160 5.37 -10.18 -22.49
N GLU A 161 5.76 -10.46 -23.74
CA GLU A 161 6.75 -11.47 -24.09
C GLU A 161 8.03 -11.42 -23.21
N THR A 162 8.38 -10.21 -22.74
CA THR A 162 9.43 -9.98 -21.74
C THR A 162 8.87 -9.25 -20.51
N THR A 163 9.24 -9.72 -19.32
CA THR A 163 8.98 -9.06 -18.02
C THR A 163 10.27 -9.04 -17.21
N TYR A 164 10.54 -7.93 -16.53
CA TYR A 164 11.63 -7.84 -15.56
C TYR A 164 11.06 -7.90 -14.14
N GLU A 165 11.64 -8.73 -13.29
CA GLU A 165 11.36 -8.73 -11.85
C GLU A 165 12.50 -8.04 -11.13
N ILE A 166 12.19 -6.96 -10.44
CA ILE A 166 13.11 -6.22 -9.60
C ILE A 166 12.80 -6.58 -8.15
N MET A 167 13.71 -7.27 -7.49
CA MET A 167 13.67 -7.41 -6.03
C MET A 167 14.45 -6.26 -5.39
N TRP A 168 13.70 -5.41 -4.72
CA TRP A 168 14.20 -4.31 -3.93
C TRP A 168 14.33 -4.77 -2.49
N LYS A 169 15.56 -4.93 -2.03
CA LYS A 169 15.85 -5.29 -0.65
C LYS A 169 16.16 -4.05 0.17
N ASN A 170 15.43 -3.95 1.28
CA ASN A 170 15.62 -2.91 2.26
C ASN A 170 16.37 -3.45 3.46
N GLU A 171 17.06 -2.57 4.18
CA GLU A 171 17.46 -2.92 5.53
C GLU A 171 16.19 -3.26 6.31
N LYS A 172 16.16 -4.44 6.94
CA LYS A 172 15.10 -4.80 7.88
C LYS A 172 15.02 -3.68 8.91
N GLY A 173 13.97 -2.88 8.83
CA GLY A 173 13.73 -1.77 9.72
C GLY A 173 12.25 -1.63 10.02
N LEU A 174 11.95 -0.87 11.07
CA LEU A 174 10.60 -0.54 11.54
C LEU A 174 9.79 0.32 10.55
N ASN A 175 10.14 0.41 9.25
CA ASN A 175 9.57 1.39 8.33
C ASN A 175 9.01 0.80 7.01
N GLY A 176 9.07 -0.52 6.79
CA GLY A 176 8.53 -1.12 5.56
C GLY A 176 8.80 -2.62 5.39
N PRO A 177 8.29 -3.24 4.31
CA PRO A 177 8.61 -4.62 4.00
C PRO A 177 10.11 -4.77 3.73
N ALA A 178 10.70 -5.86 4.24
CA ALA A 178 12.13 -6.16 4.07
C ALA A 178 12.52 -6.37 2.59
N MET A 179 11.52 -6.65 1.75
CA MET A 179 11.66 -6.87 0.33
C MET A 179 10.41 -6.33 -0.38
N VAL A 180 10.61 -5.58 -1.46
CA VAL A 180 9.58 -5.17 -2.39
C VAL A 180 9.84 -5.89 -3.70
N MET A 181 8.83 -6.57 -4.24
CA MET A 181 8.92 -7.24 -5.53
C MET A 181 8.18 -6.38 -6.55
N ILE A 182 8.88 -5.92 -7.57
CA ILE A 182 8.33 -5.11 -8.66
C ILE A 182 8.42 -5.93 -9.94
N LYS A 183 7.31 -6.19 -10.61
CA LYS A 183 7.31 -6.72 -11.97
C LYS A 183 7.02 -5.60 -12.93
N ILE A 184 7.86 -5.48 -13.95
CA ILE A 184 7.78 -4.43 -14.95
C ILE A 184 7.55 -5.11 -16.30
N GLY A 185 6.35 -4.88 -16.83
CA GLY A 185 6.02 -5.12 -18.23
C GLY A 185 6.12 -3.82 -19.02
N GLU A 186 5.89 -3.92 -20.32
CA GLU A 186 5.95 -2.76 -21.21
C GLU A 186 4.88 -1.70 -20.87
N ASN A 187 3.68 -2.13 -20.47
CA ASN A 187 2.54 -1.23 -20.24
C ASN A 187 1.98 -1.28 -18.82
N ASP A 188 2.51 -2.17 -17.99
CA ASP A 188 1.99 -2.43 -16.64
C ASP A 188 3.10 -2.72 -15.65
N ILE A 189 2.84 -2.37 -14.39
CA ILE A 189 3.75 -2.54 -13.28
C ILE A 189 2.98 -3.16 -12.12
N TRP A 190 3.56 -4.20 -11.54
CA TRP A 190 3.01 -4.89 -10.38
C TRP A 190 3.94 -4.76 -9.20
N ILE A 191 3.39 -4.46 -8.03
CA ILE A 191 4.15 -4.32 -6.81
C ILE A 191 3.55 -5.24 -5.75
N ASN A 192 4.38 -6.13 -5.20
CA ASN A 192 4.01 -7.10 -4.15
C ASN A 192 2.73 -7.92 -4.43
N TRP A 193 2.43 -8.19 -5.71
CA TRP A 193 1.25 -8.96 -6.17
C TRP A 193 -0.14 -8.33 -5.89
N GLU A 194 -0.21 -7.28 -5.07
CA GLU A 194 -1.47 -6.62 -4.68
C GLU A 194 -1.76 -5.35 -5.50
N ASP A 195 -0.70 -4.63 -5.87
CA ASP A 195 -0.77 -3.31 -6.44
C ASP A 195 -0.45 -3.38 -7.95
N HIS A 196 -1.48 -3.30 -8.79
CA HIS A 196 -1.36 -3.30 -10.25
C HIS A 196 -1.57 -1.89 -10.81
N TYR A 197 -0.64 -1.44 -11.64
CA TYR A 197 -0.61 -0.13 -12.25
C TYR A 197 -0.48 -0.22 -13.77
N ASN A 198 -1.26 0.60 -14.49
CA ASN A 198 -1.03 0.86 -15.90
C ASN A 198 -0.08 2.04 -16.06
N VAL A 199 0.87 1.94 -16.98
CA VAL A 199 1.73 3.06 -17.40
C VAL A 199 0.96 3.93 -18.39
N LEU A 200 1.00 5.25 -18.21
CA LEU A 200 0.12 6.20 -18.90
C LEU A 200 0.81 7.06 -19.95
N ASN A 201 2.10 7.39 -19.75
CA ASN A 201 2.79 8.37 -20.58
C ASN A 201 3.52 7.76 -21.78
N ALA A 202 4.18 6.62 -21.59
CA ALA A 202 4.83 5.86 -22.66
C ALA A 202 5.10 4.42 -22.18
N PRO A 203 5.19 3.44 -23.10
CA PRO A 203 5.74 2.13 -22.79
C PRO A 203 7.06 2.22 -22.03
N VAL A 204 7.29 1.30 -21.10
CA VAL A 204 8.58 1.19 -20.41
C VAL A 204 9.65 0.77 -21.40
N ASP A 205 10.78 1.47 -21.40
CA ASP A 205 11.94 1.10 -22.20
C ASP A 205 12.59 -0.18 -21.66
N MET A 206 12.08 -1.32 -22.12
CA MET A 206 12.58 -2.66 -21.77
C MET A 206 14.03 -2.87 -22.24
N GLY A 207 14.44 -2.18 -23.32
CA GLY A 207 15.80 -2.19 -23.83
C GLY A 207 16.78 -1.53 -22.85
N TRP A 208 16.36 -0.40 -22.26
CA TRP A 208 17.12 0.26 -21.21
C TRP A 208 17.33 -0.66 -20.00
N ILE A 209 16.28 -1.33 -19.51
CA ILE A 209 16.39 -2.25 -18.35
C ILE A 209 17.35 -3.40 -18.68
N LYS A 210 17.25 -3.97 -19.88
CA LYS A 210 18.17 -5.01 -20.36
C LYS A 210 19.61 -4.53 -20.32
N SER A 211 19.91 -3.42 -20.99
CA SER A 211 21.26 -2.83 -21.05
C SER A 211 21.79 -2.44 -19.67
N TYR A 212 20.91 -1.96 -18.79
CA TYR A 212 21.23 -1.59 -17.43
C TYR A 212 21.65 -2.81 -16.59
N SER A 213 20.92 -3.93 -16.69
CA SER A 213 21.27 -5.20 -16.02
C SER A 213 22.49 -5.93 -16.63
N SER A 214 23.02 -5.43 -17.75
CA SER A 214 24.23 -5.95 -18.39
C SER A 214 25.45 -5.05 -18.18
N LYS A 215 25.34 -3.99 -17.37
CA LYS A 215 26.49 -3.20 -16.92
C LYS A 215 27.28 -4.05 -15.91
N ASP A 216 28.43 -4.54 -16.35
CA ASP A 216 29.49 -5.09 -15.49
C ASP A 216 30.21 -3.97 -14.73
#